data_AF-A0A2D7H1B0-F1
#
_entry.id   AF-A0A2D7H1B0-F1
#
_cell.length_a   1.000
_cell.length_b   1.000
_cell.length_c   1.000
_cell.angle_alpha   90.00
_cell.angle_beta   90.00
_cell.angle_gamma   90.00
#
_symmetry.space_group_name_H-M   'P 1'
#
loop_
_entity.id
_entity.type
_entity.pdbx_description
1 polymer ?
#
loop_
_entity_poly.entity_id
_entity_poly.type
_entity_poly.pdbx_seq_one_letter_code
_entity_poly.pdbx_strand_id
1 'polypeptide(L)'
;MLNMMIRFTTLCSTILACLVALPATASIIEVNTGSGSFELHANSMNIMGSTSPFLTSADLAVAHSILNDWGIDTNGKITILPVHTDAGLSFLTLIDEETGGGDTGSNATLGITSTASSSLGMYINDATQDAWQLIQPPFGSQTLGATFAWGSEGSGDGFAWTDLAYCDSFSYSFNNLDGMDNAFDENAFQFVSWGDEGWEVVSTNSFNADGTHIFTGITIPGPPAALIIAALALNRRRRRH
;
A
#
# COMPACT_ATOMS: atom_id res chain seq x y z
N MET A 1 -60.02 -7.74 15.38
CA MET A 1 -59.40 -6.49 14.91
C MET A 1 -58.06 -6.22 15.63
N LEU A 2 -57.21 -7.25 15.80
CA LEU A 2 -55.97 -7.16 16.59
C LEU A 2 -54.91 -8.16 16.10
N ASN A 3 -54.69 -8.26 14.78
CA ASN A 3 -53.63 -9.12 14.21
C ASN A 3 -52.78 -8.41 13.13
N MET A 4 -52.95 -7.10 12.96
CA MET A 4 -52.30 -6.32 11.91
C MET A 4 -51.30 -5.29 12.44
N MET A 5 -50.73 -5.53 13.63
CA MET A 5 -49.79 -4.60 14.29
C MET A 5 -48.43 -5.22 14.63
N ILE A 6 -48.20 -6.49 14.32
CA ILE A 6 -46.94 -7.20 14.64
C ILE A 6 -46.03 -7.39 13.41
N ARG A 7 -46.53 -7.16 12.19
CA ARG A 7 -45.75 -7.31 10.95
C ARG A 7 -45.06 -6.03 10.44
N PHE A 8 -45.32 -4.88 11.06
CA PHE A 8 -44.73 -3.60 10.65
C PHE A 8 -43.44 -3.24 11.40
N THR A 9 -43.19 -3.85 12.56
CA THR A 9 -42.01 -3.58 13.39
C THR A 9 -40.74 -4.25 12.86
N THR A 10 -40.86 -5.33 12.09
CA THR A 10 -39.70 -6.06 11.53
C THR A 10 -39.17 -5.46 10.23
N LEU A 11 -39.92 -4.58 9.58
CA LEU A 11 -39.55 -3.97 8.29
C LEU A 11 -38.71 -2.68 8.47
N CYS A 12 -38.85 -2.00 9.61
CA CYS A 12 -38.16 -0.73 9.88
C CYS A 12 -36.69 -0.91 10.29
N SER A 13 -36.31 -2.05 10.88
CA SER A 13 -34.95 -2.29 11.35
C SER A 13 -33.94 -2.66 10.26
N THR A 14 -34.39 -3.03 9.05
CA THR A 14 -33.50 -3.33 7.91
C THR A 14 -33.14 -2.10 7.07
N ILE A 15 -33.96 -1.03 7.09
CA ILE A 15 -33.71 0.16 6.27
C ILE A 15 -32.72 1.11 6.96
N LEU A 16 -32.70 1.16 8.30
CA LEU A 16 -31.79 2.03 9.04
C LEU A 16 -30.32 1.56 8.98
N ALA A 17 -30.06 0.26 8.77
CA ALA A 17 -28.70 -0.26 8.60
C ALA A 17 -28.07 0.10 7.24
N CYS A 18 -28.89 0.44 6.23
CA CYS A 18 -28.40 0.87 4.92
C CYS A 18 -28.11 2.38 4.83
N LEU A 19 -28.66 3.19 5.74
CA LEU A 19 -28.53 4.66 5.69
C LEU A 19 -27.31 5.22 6.44
N VAL A 20 -26.62 4.41 7.24
CA VAL A 20 -25.41 4.82 7.99
C VAL A 20 -24.19 3.98 7.65
N ALA A 21 -24.25 3.20 6.57
CA ALA A 21 -23.05 2.73 5.89
C ALA A 21 -22.39 3.94 5.21
N LEU A 22 -21.83 4.86 6.02
CA LEU A 22 -20.74 5.70 5.58
C LEU A 22 -19.72 4.73 4.96
N PRO A 23 -19.19 4.99 3.76
CA PRO A 23 -18.06 4.22 3.30
C PRO A 23 -17.02 4.31 4.42
N ALA A 24 -16.67 3.16 5.00
CA ALA A 24 -15.53 3.06 5.88
C ALA A 24 -14.31 3.37 5.01
N THR A 25 -13.94 4.64 4.89
CA THR A 25 -12.78 5.09 4.09
C THR A 25 -11.47 4.85 4.83
N ALA A 26 -11.42 3.89 5.75
CA ALA A 26 -10.18 3.31 6.21
C ALA A 26 -10.03 2.00 5.46
N SER A 27 -9.38 2.07 4.30
CA SER A 27 -8.93 0.86 3.63
C SER A 27 -7.70 0.36 4.36
N ILE A 28 -7.77 -0.85 4.88
CA ILE A 28 -6.70 -1.45 5.67
C ILE A 28 -5.99 -2.46 4.78
N ILE A 29 -4.67 -2.42 4.81
CA ILE A 29 -3.83 -3.46 4.22
C ILE A 29 -3.18 -4.21 5.37
N GLU A 30 -3.48 -5.50 5.47
CA GLU A 30 -2.76 -6.38 6.39
C GLU A 30 -1.46 -6.82 5.70
N VAL A 31 -0.33 -6.48 6.31
CA VAL A 31 1.00 -6.87 5.84
C VAL A 31 1.48 -8.05 6.67
N ASN A 32 1.96 -9.08 5.99
CA ASN A 32 2.57 -10.26 6.58
C ASN A 32 4.04 -10.31 6.18
N THR A 33 4.91 -10.26 7.19
CA THR A 33 6.36 -10.37 7.06
C THR A 33 6.83 -11.68 7.69
N GLY A 34 8.12 -12.02 7.52
CA GLY A 34 8.71 -13.17 8.22
C GLY A 34 8.68 -13.09 9.75
N SER A 35 8.53 -11.89 10.33
CA SER A 35 8.54 -11.65 11.78
C SER A 35 7.14 -11.51 12.41
N GLY A 36 6.08 -11.36 11.60
CA GLY A 36 4.71 -11.21 12.08
C GLY A 36 3.81 -10.48 11.08
N SER A 37 2.61 -10.12 11.54
CA SER A 37 1.65 -9.33 10.77
C SER A 37 1.23 -8.06 11.48
N PHE A 38 0.90 -7.04 10.70
CA PHE A 38 0.39 -5.74 11.18
C PHE A 38 -0.53 -5.11 10.14
N GLU A 39 -1.34 -4.16 10.59
CA GLU A 39 -2.30 -3.44 9.75
C GLU A 39 -1.76 -2.07 9.39
N LEU A 40 -1.88 -1.70 8.11
CA LEU A 40 -1.59 -0.37 7.61
C LEU A 40 -2.89 0.30 7.19
N HIS A 41 -3.14 1.47 7.75
CA HIS A 41 -4.33 2.26 7.53
C HIS A 41 -4.03 3.34 6.49
N ALA A 42 -4.81 3.35 5.41
CA ALA A 42 -4.68 4.35 4.37
C ALA A 42 -5.23 5.72 4.82
N ASN A 43 -4.61 6.79 4.33
CA ASN A 43 -5.19 8.13 4.33
C ASN A 43 -4.95 8.81 2.98
N SER A 44 -5.66 9.92 2.72
CA SER A 44 -5.55 10.66 1.47
C SER A 44 -4.16 11.27 1.28
N MET A 45 -3.62 11.11 0.07
CA MET A 45 -2.44 11.81 -0.39
C MET A 45 -2.71 12.27 -1.83
N ASN A 46 -2.61 13.58 -2.07
CA ASN A 46 -2.95 14.19 -3.35
C ASN A 46 -1.78 14.04 -4.35
N ILE A 47 -1.57 12.81 -4.79
CA ILE A 47 -0.56 12.40 -5.78
C ILE A 47 -1.22 11.55 -6.86
N MET A 48 -0.50 11.27 -7.95
CA MET A 48 -0.98 10.46 -9.08
C MET A 48 -2.21 11.03 -9.79
N GLY A 49 -2.40 12.36 -9.73
CA GLY A 49 -3.49 13.07 -10.42
C GLY A 49 -3.29 13.22 -11.93
N SER A 50 -2.14 12.78 -12.45
CA SER A 50 -1.85 12.76 -13.88
C SER A 50 -2.36 11.46 -14.53
N THR A 51 -2.56 11.49 -15.85
CA THR A 51 -2.93 10.27 -16.59
C THR A 51 -1.80 9.24 -16.50
N SER A 52 -2.14 8.10 -15.89
CA SER A 52 -1.39 6.83 -15.80
C SER A 52 -0.49 6.55 -17.03
N PRO A 53 0.69 5.90 -16.86
CA PRO A 53 1.17 5.15 -15.68
C PRO A 53 2.45 5.72 -15.02
N PHE A 54 2.63 7.05 -14.99
CA PHE A 54 3.88 7.63 -14.50
C PHE A 54 3.70 8.32 -13.14
N LEU A 55 4.58 8.00 -12.19
CA LEU A 55 4.83 8.85 -11.03
C LEU A 55 5.77 9.97 -11.47
N THR A 56 5.41 11.20 -11.16
CA THR A 56 6.29 12.34 -11.42
C THR A 56 7.21 12.59 -10.22
N SER A 57 8.38 13.19 -10.42
CA SER A 57 9.23 13.64 -9.32
C SER A 57 8.47 14.59 -8.37
N ALA A 58 7.48 15.33 -8.88
CA ALA A 58 6.62 16.16 -8.04
C ALA A 58 5.69 15.33 -7.14
N ASP A 59 5.15 14.20 -7.62
CA ASP A 59 4.36 13.28 -6.79
C ASP A 59 5.22 12.70 -5.66
N LEU A 60 6.45 12.28 -5.97
CA LEU A 60 7.39 11.75 -4.98
C LEU A 60 7.79 12.82 -3.96
N ALA A 61 8.20 14.01 -4.41
CA ALA A 61 8.56 15.11 -3.53
C ALA A 61 7.40 15.52 -2.61
N VAL A 62 6.15 15.49 -3.08
CA VAL A 62 4.96 15.71 -2.25
C VAL A 62 4.81 14.61 -1.19
N ALA A 63 4.97 13.34 -1.58
CA ALA A 63 4.88 12.22 -0.65
C ALA A 63 5.95 12.30 0.45
N HIS A 64 7.21 12.52 0.08
CA HIS A 64 8.33 12.72 1.01
C HIS A 64 8.09 13.91 1.94
N SER A 65 7.71 15.07 1.38
CA SER A 65 7.42 16.28 2.16
C SER A 65 6.33 16.05 3.20
N ILE A 66 5.22 15.39 2.82
CA ILE A 66 4.15 15.04 3.76
C ILE A 66 4.68 14.17 4.89
N LEU A 67 5.43 13.11 4.58
CA LEU A 67 5.95 12.20 5.60
C LEU A 67 6.98 12.89 6.52
N ASN A 68 7.86 13.70 5.95
CA ASN A 68 8.85 14.51 6.68
C ASN A 68 8.18 15.52 7.62
N ASP A 69 7.07 16.15 7.20
CA ASP A 69 6.27 17.06 8.05
C ASP A 69 5.68 16.34 9.28
N TRP A 70 5.46 15.03 9.19
CA TRP A 70 5.07 14.16 10.31
C TRP A 70 6.27 13.55 11.06
N GLY A 71 7.50 13.95 10.72
CA GLY A 71 8.73 13.49 11.37
C GLY A 71 9.22 12.11 10.93
N ILE A 72 8.71 11.60 9.80
CA ILE A 72 9.15 10.33 9.21
C ILE A 72 10.24 10.63 8.18
N ASP A 73 11.49 10.31 8.52
CA ASP A 73 12.62 10.45 7.60
C ASP A 73 12.57 9.37 6.51
N THR A 74 12.55 9.78 5.26
CA THR A 74 12.52 8.87 4.10
C THR A 74 13.86 8.74 3.38
N ASN A 75 14.86 9.55 3.74
CA ASN A 75 16.17 9.53 3.10
C ASN A 75 16.93 8.25 3.49
N GLY A 76 17.43 7.52 2.49
CA GLY A 76 18.04 6.21 2.69
C GLY A 76 17.07 5.17 3.27
N LYS A 77 15.77 5.27 2.96
CA LYS A 77 14.73 4.33 3.41
C LYS A 77 13.90 3.80 2.24
N ILE A 78 13.44 2.56 2.38
CA ILE A 78 12.35 1.97 1.61
C ILE A 78 11.09 2.18 2.44
N THR A 79 10.29 3.16 2.06
CA THR A 79 9.09 3.58 2.78
C THR A 79 7.86 3.02 2.10
N ILE A 80 7.09 2.21 2.83
CA ILE A 80 5.95 1.48 2.28
C ILE A 80 4.69 1.92 3.01
N LEU A 81 3.68 2.37 2.26
CA LEU A 81 2.45 2.90 2.84
C LEU A 81 1.23 2.75 1.92
N PRO A 82 0.04 2.48 2.48
CA PRO A 82 -1.20 2.60 1.74
C PRO A 82 -1.66 4.07 1.72
N VAL A 83 -2.05 4.55 0.55
CA VAL A 83 -2.56 5.91 0.36
C VAL A 83 -3.80 5.90 -0.53
N HIS A 84 -4.73 6.81 -0.24
CA HIS A 84 -5.82 7.13 -1.15
C HIS A 84 -5.37 8.23 -2.12
N THR A 85 -5.27 7.88 -3.39
CA THR A 85 -4.84 8.77 -4.48
C THR A 85 -5.96 8.95 -5.49
N ASP A 86 -5.72 9.76 -6.53
CA ASP A 86 -6.66 9.91 -7.64
C ASP A 86 -6.83 8.60 -8.46
N ALA A 87 -5.89 7.66 -8.32
CA ALA A 87 -5.95 6.31 -8.89
C ALA A 87 -6.61 5.27 -7.95
N GLY A 88 -7.27 5.72 -6.87
CA GLY A 88 -7.92 4.85 -5.89
C GLY A 88 -7.02 4.50 -4.70
N LEU A 89 -7.35 3.41 -4.00
CA LEU A 89 -6.45 2.88 -2.97
C LEU A 89 -5.18 2.38 -3.64
N SER A 90 -4.05 2.90 -3.21
CA SER A 90 -2.74 2.60 -3.76
C SER A 90 -1.80 2.13 -2.66
N PHE A 91 -0.97 1.13 -2.96
CA PHE A 91 0.09 0.68 -2.08
C PHE A 91 1.41 1.17 -2.63
N LEU A 92 1.89 2.26 -2.05
CA LEU A 92 3.03 3.05 -2.50
C LEU A 92 4.31 2.55 -1.83
N THR A 93 5.36 2.43 -2.61
CA THR A 93 6.75 2.19 -2.20
C THR A 93 7.56 3.39 -2.65
N LEU A 94 8.18 4.09 -1.71
CA LEU A 94 9.15 5.15 -1.95
C LEU A 94 10.54 4.61 -1.59
N ILE A 95 11.55 4.95 -2.37
CA ILE A 95 12.92 4.47 -2.25
C ILE A 95 13.82 5.69 -2.26
N ASP A 96 14.45 5.96 -1.12
CA ASP A 96 15.27 7.16 -0.94
C ASP A 96 14.47 8.47 -1.11
N GLU A 97 15.07 9.62 -0.77
CA GLU A 97 14.39 10.92 -0.89
C GLU A 97 14.55 11.53 -2.29
N GLU A 98 13.43 11.76 -2.99
CA GLU A 98 13.41 12.50 -4.25
C GLU A 98 13.34 14.02 -4.01
N THR A 99 14.38 14.75 -4.45
CA THR A 99 14.45 16.23 -4.35
C THR A 99 14.61 16.95 -5.69
N GLY A 100 14.56 16.23 -6.82
CA GLY A 100 14.73 16.78 -8.17
C GLY A 100 16.19 16.92 -8.61
N GLY A 101 17.13 16.28 -7.91
CA GLY A 101 18.57 16.35 -8.19
C GLY A 101 19.01 15.50 -9.39
N GLY A 102 18.27 14.43 -9.69
CA GLY A 102 18.64 13.38 -10.65
C GLY A 102 19.76 12.49 -10.13
N ASP A 103 19.92 11.30 -10.72
CA ASP A 103 20.84 10.26 -10.24
C ASP A 103 22.31 10.70 -10.33
N THR A 104 22.86 11.21 -9.22
CA THR A 104 24.25 11.67 -9.13
C THR A 104 25.09 10.77 -8.23
N GLY A 105 25.22 9.52 -8.64
CA GLY A 105 25.99 8.47 -7.95
C GLY A 105 25.09 7.50 -7.19
N SER A 106 25.56 6.27 -6.98
CA SER A 106 24.85 5.25 -6.21
C SER A 106 25.82 4.56 -5.25
N ASN A 107 25.33 4.29 -4.04
CA ASN A 107 26.07 3.56 -3.01
C ASN A 107 25.81 2.04 -3.10
N ALA A 108 24.63 1.65 -3.59
CA ALA A 108 24.27 0.26 -3.83
C ALA A 108 23.16 0.14 -4.90
N THR A 109 22.84 -1.08 -5.27
CA THR A 109 21.81 -1.45 -6.24
C THR A 109 20.77 -2.33 -5.57
N LEU A 110 19.51 -1.90 -5.63
CA LEU A 110 18.36 -2.60 -5.06
C LEU A 110 17.56 -3.28 -6.17
N GLY A 111 17.36 -4.58 -6.08
CA GLY A 111 16.43 -5.31 -6.94
C GLY A 111 15.06 -5.45 -6.27
N ILE A 112 13.98 -5.13 -7.00
CA ILE A 112 12.60 -5.37 -6.55
C ILE A 112 11.92 -6.35 -7.50
N THR A 113 11.19 -7.29 -6.92
CA THR A 113 10.16 -8.05 -7.61
C THR A 113 8.86 -7.91 -6.85
N SER A 114 7.81 -7.43 -7.53
CA SER A 114 6.48 -7.30 -6.94
C SER A 114 5.44 -7.99 -7.83
N THR A 115 4.52 -8.75 -7.24
CA THR A 115 3.45 -9.43 -7.97
C THR A 115 2.11 -9.05 -7.39
N ALA A 116 1.14 -8.72 -8.24
CA ALA A 116 -0.22 -8.39 -7.83
C ALA A 116 -1.26 -8.86 -8.87
N SER A 117 -2.54 -8.66 -8.57
CA SER A 117 -3.65 -8.99 -9.48
C SER A 117 -3.53 -8.22 -10.80
N SER A 118 -3.84 -8.86 -11.93
CA SER A 118 -3.72 -8.21 -13.25
C SER A 118 -4.75 -7.12 -13.52
N SER A 119 -5.76 -6.98 -12.66
CA SER A 119 -6.77 -5.92 -12.76
C SER A 119 -6.30 -4.58 -12.20
N LEU A 120 -5.18 -4.56 -11.49
CA LEU A 120 -4.67 -3.35 -10.84
C LEU A 120 -3.98 -2.41 -11.81
N GLY A 121 -4.01 -1.12 -11.47
CA GLY A 121 -3.16 -0.11 -12.11
C GLY A 121 -1.74 -0.16 -11.55
N MET A 122 -0.80 0.40 -12.31
CA MET A 122 0.60 0.47 -11.94
C MET A 122 1.13 1.87 -12.24
N TYR A 123 1.88 2.41 -11.29
CA TYR A 123 2.52 3.72 -11.37
C TYR A 123 4.00 3.60 -10.99
N ILE A 124 4.87 4.16 -11.83
CA ILE A 124 6.33 4.04 -11.72
C ILE A 124 6.96 5.40 -12.10
N ASN A 125 7.95 5.88 -11.36
CA ASN A 125 8.80 7.00 -11.81
C ASN A 125 9.90 6.47 -12.72
N ASP A 126 10.44 7.33 -13.58
CA ASP A 126 11.64 7.03 -14.36
C ASP A 126 11.57 5.72 -15.16
N ALA A 127 10.36 5.36 -15.59
CA ALA A 127 10.06 4.17 -16.39
C ALA A 127 10.87 4.07 -17.69
N THR A 128 11.42 5.19 -18.18
CA THR A 128 12.26 5.25 -19.39
C THR A 128 13.76 5.30 -19.11
N GLN A 129 14.17 5.49 -17.85
CA GLN A 129 15.57 5.60 -17.43
C GLN A 129 16.01 4.30 -16.76
N ASP A 130 15.13 3.70 -15.98
CA ASP A 130 15.41 2.51 -15.18
C ASP A 130 14.99 1.19 -15.84
N ALA A 131 15.58 0.10 -15.36
CA ALA A 131 15.37 -1.23 -15.90
C ALA A 131 14.09 -1.89 -15.36
N TRP A 132 12.94 -1.38 -15.78
CA TRP A 132 11.64 -1.93 -15.42
C TRP A 132 11.19 -3.02 -16.40
N GLN A 133 10.76 -4.16 -15.86
CA GLN A 133 10.17 -5.25 -16.64
C GLN A 133 8.82 -5.61 -16.06
N LEU A 134 7.76 -5.24 -16.78
CA LEU A 134 6.42 -5.76 -16.52
C LEU A 134 6.26 -7.11 -17.22
N ILE A 135 6.21 -8.17 -16.44
CA ILE A 135 5.91 -9.52 -16.87
C ILE A 135 4.42 -9.75 -16.67
N GLN A 136 3.70 -9.92 -17.78
CA GLN A 136 2.29 -10.31 -17.77
C GLN A 136 2.20 -11.82 -18.00
N PRO A 137 2.19 -12.66 -16.95
CA PRO A 137 1.93 -14.08 -17.11
C PRO A 137 0.54 -14.32 -17.72
N PRO A 138 0.32 -15.47 -18.38
CA PRO A 138 -0.97 -15.82 -18.97
C PRO A 138 -2.10 -16.05 -17.93
N PHE A 139 -1.84 -15.84 -16.64
CA PHE A 139 -2.70 -16.23 -15.51
C PHE A 139 -3.01 -15.08 -14.54
N GLY A 140 -3.71 -14.04 -15.01
CA GLY A 140 -4.46 -13.12 -14.14
C GLY A 140 -3.66 -12.36 -13.08
N SER A 141 -2.34 -12.30 -13.20
CA SER A 141 -1.43 -11.57 -12.32
C SER A 141 -0.46 -10.75 -13.16
N GLN A 142 0.09 -9.70 -12.58
CA GLN A 142 1.17 -8.91 -13.14
C GLN A 142 2.36 -8.99 -12.19
N THR A 143 3.56 -9.18 -12.74
CA THR A 143 4.81 -9.16 -11.98
C THR A 143 5.69 -8.05 -12.51
N LEU A 144 6.12 -7.16 -11.62
CA LEU A 144 7.13 -6.17 -11.87
C LEU A 144 8.50 -6.70 -11.41
N GLY A 145 9.50 -6.59 -12.26
CA GLY A 145 10.91 -6.66 -11.87
C GLY A 145 11.58 -5.31 -12.14
N ALA A 146 12.37 -4.81 -11.20
CA ALA A 146 13.04 -3.52 -11.31
C ALA A 146 14.38 -3.52 -10.57
N THR A 147 15.28 -2.63 -10.98
CA THR A 147 16.55 -2.37 -10.28
C THR A 147 16.73 -0.88 -10.11
N PHE A 148 17.13 -0.46 -8.92
CA PHE A 148 17.25 0.93 -8.51
C PHE A 148 18.64 1.24 -8.00
N ALA A 149 19.08 2.48 -8.20
CA ALA A 149 20.20 3.03 -7.47
C ALA A 149 19.76 3.37 -6.04
N TRP A 150 20.62 3.11 -5.06
CA TRP A 150 20.37 3.42 -3.66
C TRP A 150 21.41 4.41 -3.13
N GLY A 151 20.99 5.41 -2.35
CA GLY A 151 21.87 6.42 -1.78
C GLY A 151 22.33 7.44 -2.81
N SER A 152 21.52 7.69 -3.83
CA SER A 152 21.72 8.76 -4.81
C SER A 152 21.29 10.08 -4.20
N GLU A 153 22.22 11.03 -4.04
CA GLU A 153 21.91 12.33 -3.43
C GLU A 153 20.79 13.06 -4.19
N GLY A 154 19.60 13.10 -3.60
CA GLY A 154 18.45 13.84 -4.11
C GLY A 154 17.75 13.22 -5.31
N SER A 155 17.99 11.93 -5.58
CA SER A 155 17.28 11.13 -6.57
C SER A 155 16.64 9.93 -5.88
N GLY A 156 15.32 9.86 -5.92
CA GLY A 156 14.54 8.82 -5.27
C GLY A 156 13.56 8.17 -6.23
N ASP A 157 13.28 6.90 -5.97
CA ASP A 157 12.40 6.07 -6.79
C ASP A 157 11.08 5.77 -6.10
N GLY A 158 10.11 5.37 -6.91
CA GLY A 158 8.72 5.30 -6.55
C GLY A 158 7.94 4.31 -7.39
N PHE A 159 7.19 3.46 -6.71
CA PHE A 159 6.36 2.45 -7.32
C PHE A 159 5.05 2.31 -6.57
N ALA A 160 3.93 2.14 -7.29
CA ALA A 160 2.66 1.79 -6.66
C ALA A 160 1.83 0.82 -7.49
N TRP A 161 1.22 -0.14 -6.77
CA TRP A 161 0.00 -0.80 -7.21
C TRP A 161 -1.20 0.07 -6.85
N THR A 162 -2.11 0.31 -7.79
CA THR A 162 -3.26 1.22 -7.62
C THR A 162 -4.57 0.51 -7.92
N ASP A 163 -5.68 1.17 -7.57
CA ASP A 163 -7.04 0.64 -7.66
C ASP A 163 -7.22 -0.68 -6.88
N LEU A 164 -6.57 -0.78 -5.71
CA LEU A 164 -6.68 -1.93 -4.82
C LEU A 164 -8.10 -2.06 -4.28
N ALA A 165 -8.72 -3.21 -4.55
CA ALA A 165 -10.01 -3.59 -4.03
C ALA A 165 -9.89 -4.60 -2.87
N TYR A 166 -11.00 -4.83 -2.19
CA TYR A 166 -11.09 -5.84 -1.14
C TYR A 166 -10.66 -7.23 -1.66
N CYS A 167 -9.86 -7.94 -0.86
CA CYS A 167 -9.24 -9.23 -1.18
C CYS A 167 -8.18 -9.20 -2.29
N ASP A 168 -7.81 -8.04 -2.82
CA ASP A 168 -6.60 -7.97 -3.65
C ASP A 168 -5.39 -8.25 -2.78
N SER A 169 -4.50 -9.08 -3.32
CA SER A 169 -3.28 -9.51 -2.66
C SER A 169 -2.07 -9.20 -3.53
N PHE A 170 -0.96 -8.92 -2.89
CA PHE A 170 0.31 -8.68 -3.54
C PHE A 170 1.47 -9.22 -2.71
N SER A 171 2.60 -9.41 -3.37
CA SER A 171 3.85 -9.85 -2.75
C SER A 171 4.99 -8.98 -3.21
N TYR A 172 5.91 -8.68 -2.30
CA TYR A 172 7.14 -7.96 -2.60
C TYR A 172 8.35 -8.80 -2.18
N SER A 173 9.39 -8.74 -3.00
CA SER A 173 10.71 -9.30 -2.73
C SER A 173 11.75 -8.26 -3.12
N PHE A 174 12.52 -7.85 -2.13
CA PHE A 174 13.64 -6.93 -2.28
C PHE A 174 14.94 -7.72 -2.14
N ASN A 175 15.91 -7.43 -2.98
CA ASN A 175 17.21 -8.09 -3.00
C ASN A 175 18.30 -7.03 -3.10
N ASN A 176 19.25 -7.05 -2.18
CA ASN A 176 20.48 -6.31 -2.33
C ASN A 176 21.35 -7.01 -3.39
N LEU A 177 21.61 -6.34 -4.52
CA LEU A 177 22.32 -6.92 -5.66
C LEU A 177 23.85 -6.76 -5.58
N ASP A 178 24.34 -5.85 -4.74
CA ASP A 178 25.76 -5.53 -4.62
C ASP A 178 26.46 -6.29 -3.47
N GLY A 179 25.73 -7.18 -2.79
CA GLY A 179 26.22 -7.93 -1.64
C GLY A 179 26.11 -7.13 -0.33
N MET A 180 26.37 -7.81 0.80
CA MET A 180 26.20 -7.30 2.18
C MET A 180 27.22 -6.21 2.58
N ASP A 181 27.52 -5.26 1.70
CA ASP A 181 28.21 -4.06 2.10
C ASP A 181 27.25 -3.17 2.90
N ASN A 182 27.77 -2.44 3.90
CA ASN A 182 27.01 -1.65 4.89
C ASN A 182 26.26 -0.42 4.28
N ALA A 183 25.87 -0.49 3.01
CA ALA A 183 25.17 0.56 2.30
C ALA A 183 23.69 0.71 2.74
N PHE A 184 23.09 -0.36 3.28
CA PHE A 184 21.73 -0.35 3.79
C PHE A 184 21.72 -0.27 5.31
N ASP A 185 20.87 0.61 5.84
CA ASP A 185 20.63 0.76 7.28
C ASP A 185 20.02 -0.52 7.89
N GLU A 186 20.27 -0.76 9.18
CA GLU A 186 19.58 -1.78 9.99
C GLU A 186 18.05 -1.56 10.03
N ASN A 187 17.58 -0.35 9.71
CA ASN A 187 16.18 -0.03 9.51
C ASN A 187 15.93 0.47 8.07
N ALA A 188 16.44 -0.25 7.07
CA ALA A 188 16.25 0.10 5.66
C ALA A 188 14.78 0.12 5.24
N PHE A 189 13.93 -0.74 5.82
CA PHE A 189 12.50 -0.78 5.54
C PHE A 189 11.72 -0.10 6.64
N GLN A 190 10.76 0.73 6.25
CA GLN A 190 9.77 1.28 7.17
C GLN A 190 8.37 1.16 6.59
N PHE A 191 7.45 0.69 7.42
CA PHE A 191 6.04 0.58 7.09
C PHE A 191 5.30 1.69 7.82
N VAL A 192 4.61 2.53 7.05
CA VAL A 192 3.96 3.74 7.53
C VAL A 192 2.45 3.57 7.44
N SER A 193 1.76 3.95 8.51
CA SER A 193 0.31 3.85 8.66
C SER A 193 -0.27 5.17 9.14
N TRP A 194 -1.53 5.43 8.82
CA TRP A 194 -2.27 6.52 9.43
C TRP A 194 -2.81 6.10 10.81
N GLY A 195 -2.32 6.76 11.86
CA GLY A 195 -2.76 6.58 13.25
C GLY A 195 -3.73 7.67 13.72
N ASP A 196 -3.92 7.76 15.04
CA ASP A 196 -4.82 8.73 15.67
C ASP A 196 -4.30 10.18 15.55
N GLU A 197 -2.98 10.35 15.58
CA GLU A 197 -2.33 11.66 15.57
C GLU A 197 -1.77 12.07 14.22
N GLY A 198 -1.67 11.16 13.25
CA GLY A 198 -1.10 11.43 11.92
C GLY A 198 -0.45 10.21 11.29
N TRP A 199 0.46 10.43 10.33
CA TRP A 199 1.30 9.36 9.80
C TRP A 199 2.32 8.92 10.85
N GLU A 200 2.49 7.62 11.01
CA GLU A 200 3.47 7.03 11.93
C GLU A 200 4.13 5.77 11.36
N VAL A 201 5.36 5.48 11.79
CA VAL A 201 6.05 4.23 11.47
C VAL A 201 5.57 3.14 12.43
N VAL A 202 4.93 2.10 11.90
CA VAL A 202 4.39 0.99 12.72
C VAL A 202 5.31 -0.23 12.78
N SER A 203 6.20 -0.39 11.79
CA SER A 203 7.19 -1.45 11.75
C SER A 203 8.42 -0.99 10.99
N THR A 204 9.59 -1.36 11.46
CA THR A 204 10.85 -1.24 10.74
C THR A 204 11.51 -2.60 10.61
N ASN A 205 12.16 -2.84 9.46
CA ASN A 205 12.83 -4.09 9.18
C ASN A 205 14.17 -3.84 8.47
N SER A 206 15.04 -4.84 8.53
CA SER A 206 16.28 -4.90 7.76
C SER A 206 16.17 -5.92 6.62
N PHE A 207 17.18 -5.94 5.77
CA PHE A 207 17.46 -7.13 4.98
C PHE A 207 17.82 -8.31 5.89
N ASN A 208 17.42 -9.51 5.49
CA ASN A 208 17.85 -10.77 6.09
C ASN A 208 19.33 -11.00 5.78
N ALA A 209 19.98 -11.95 6.48
CA ALA A 209 21.40 -12.27 6.29
C ALA A 209 21.77 -12.74 4.86
N ASP A 210 20.79 -13.14 4.05
CA ASP A 210 20.98 -13.52 2.64
C ASP A 210 20.81 -12.35 1.65
N GLY A 211 20.53 -11.14 2.14
CA GLY A 211 20.36 -9.93 1.33
C GLY A 211 18.94 -9.72 0.84
N THR A 212 17.99 -10.50 1.33
CA THR A 212 16.59 -10.44 0.89
C THR A 212 15.68 -9.83 1.94
N HIS A 213 14.59 -9.22 1.50
CA HIS A 213 13.47 -8.87 2.36
C HIS A 213 12.16 -9.16 1.61
N ILE A 214 11.26 -9.91 2.23
CA ILE A 214 10.03 -10.39 1.59
C ILE A 214 8.86 -10.11 2.51
N PHE A 215 7.78 -9.59 1.93
CA PHE A 215 6.49 -9.49 2.60
C PHE A 215 5.34 -9.69 1.61
N THR A 216 4.17 -9.96 2.16
CA THR A 216 2.91 -10.05 1.41
C THR A 216 1.89 -9.11 2.02
N GLY A 217 0.96 -8.65 1.20
CA GLY A 217 -0.13 -7.80 1.66
C GLY A 217 -1.46 -8.27 1.11
N ILE A 218 -2.52 -8.02 1.87
CA ILE A 218 -3.90 -8.22 1.44
C ILE A 218 -4.77 -7.05 1.89
N THR A 219 -5.62 -6.56 1.00
CA THR A 219 -6.60 -5.52 1.33
C THR A 219 -7.76 -6.13 2.10
N ILE A 220 -7.99 -5.66 3.32
CA ILE A 220 -9.09 -6.10 4.21
C ILE A 220 -10.10 -4.96 4.41
N PRO A 221 -11.35 -5.27 4.82
CA PRO A 221 -12.38 -4.25 5.00
C PRO A 221 -12.07 -3.42 6.25
N GLY A 222 -12.23 -2.10 6.15
CA GLY A 222 -12.20 -1.23 7.32
C GLY A 222 -13.25 -1.61 8.39
N PRO A 223 -13.09 -1.18 9.65
CA PRO A 223 -13.90 -1.67 10.76
C PRO A 223 -15.43 -1.48 10.57
N PRO A 224 -15.94 -0.33 10.07
CA PRO A 224 -17.38 -0.20 9.80
C PRO A 224 -17.88 -1.12 8.67
N ALA A 225 -17.07 -1.41 7.66
CA ALA A 225 -17.42 -2.36 6.60
C ALA A 225 -17.46 -3.81 7.14
N ALA A 226 -16.49 -4.17 7.98
CA ALA A 226 -16.45 -5.48 8.64
C ALA A 226 -17.69 -5.73 9.52
N LEU A 227 -18.16 -4.71 10.25
CA LEU A 227 -19.39 -4.79 11.05
C LEU A 227 -20.64 -5.06 10.20
N ILE A 228 -20.75 -4.43 9.03
CA ILE A 228 -21.87 -4.66 8.11
C ILE A 228 -21.83 -6.09 7.56
N ILE A 229 -20.65 -6.56 7.15
CA ILE A 229 -20.46 -7.94 6.65
C ILE A 229 -20.86 -8.96 7.74
N ALA A 230 -20.39 -8.75 8.98
CA ALA A 230 -20.72 -9.60 10.11
C ALA A 230 -22.23 -9.61 10.41
N ALA A 231 -22.87 -8.43 10.42
CA ALA A 231 -24.31 -8.30 10.63
C ALA A 231 -25.13 -9.01 9.54
N LEU A 232 -24.72 -8.91 8.28
CA LEU A 232 -25.33 -9.63 7.15
C LEU A 232 -25.16 -11.15 7.28
N ALA A 233 -23.97 -11.62 7.63
CA ALA A 233 -23.69 -13.05 7.82
C ALA A 233 -24.54 -13.65 8.95
N LEU A 234 -24.64 -12.96 10.09
CA LEU A 234 -25.47 -13.37 11.23
C LEU A 234 -26.97 -13.39 10.88
N ASN A 235 -27.45 -12.41 10.14
CA ASN A 235 -28.85 -12.36 9.68
C ASN A 235 -29.17 -13.44 8.64
N ARG A 236 -28.23 -13.78 7.74
CA ARG A 236 -28.39 -14.91 6.82
C ARG A 236 -28.48 -16.25 7.55
N ARG A 237 -27.67 -16.44 8.60
CA ARG A 237 -27.70 -17.65 9.42
C ARG A 237 -29.01 -17.82 10.18
N ARG A 238 -29.55 -16.74 10.74
CA ARG A 238 -30.86 -16.75 11.43
C ARG A 238 -32.04 -17.05 10.52
N ARG A 239 -31.95 -16.77 9.21
CA ARG A 239 -33.02 -17.10 8.25
C ARG A 239 -32.98 -18.54 7.72
N ARG A 240 -31.91 -19.29 8.00
CA ARG A 240 -31.73 -20.69 7.59
C ARG A 240 -32.11 -21.71 8.66
N HIS A 241 -32.39 -21.26 9.88
CA HIS A 241 -32.95 -22.05 10.98
C HIS A 241 -34.41 -21.66 11.20
#